data_AF-A0A6G6WK23-F1
#
_entry.id   AF-A0A6G6WK23-F1
#
_cell.length_a   1.000
_cell.length_b   1.000
_cell.length_c   1.000
_cell.angle_alpha   90.00
_cell.angle_beta   90.00
_cell.angle_gamma   90.00
#
_symmetry.space_group_name_H-M   'P 1'
#
loop_
_entity.id
_entity.type
_entity.pdbx_description
1 polymer ?
#
loop_
_entity_poly.entity_id
_entity_poly.type
_entity_poly.pdbx_seq_one_letter_code
_entity_poly.pdbx_strand_id
1 'polypeptide(L)'
;MEILSRLVRDRDQVGDPVAAIRRADAVQRHAAEQVAAARAESAIAVRQLRRLGWTFQDIALATGLTPREVGDLARESRRRLA
;
A
#
# COMPACT_ATOMS: atom_id res chain seq x y z
N MET A 1 45.68 -12.35 23.22
CA MET A 1 45.43 -11.42 22.09
C MET A 1 44.37 -12.00 21.17
N GLU A 2 43.18 -12.33 21.68
CA GLU A 2 42.16 -13.11 20.92
C GLU A 2 40.73 -12.54 21.05
N ILE A 3 40.55 -11.54 21.92
CA ILE A 3 39.25 -10.92 22.19
C ILE A 3 38.95 -9.81 21.16
N LEU A 4 39.98 -9.08 20.71
CA LEU A 4 39.83 -7.98 19.74
C LEU A 4 39.48 -8.48 18.33
N SER A 5 39.97 -9.66 17.94
CA SER A 5 39.65 -10.29 16.65
C SER A 5 38.21 -10.82 16.58
N ARG A 6 37.55 -11.05 17.72
CA ARG A 6 36.14 -11.46 17.78
C ARG A 6 35.18 -10.27 17.69
N LEU A 7 35.57 -9.12 18.27
CA LEU A 7 34.79 -7.87 18.22
C LEU A 7 34.76 -7.19 16.85
N VAL A 8 35.82 -7.34 16.05
CA VAL A 8 35.82 -6.84 14.66
C VAL A 8 34.98 -7.75 13.75
N ARG A 9 34.98 -9.07 14.00
CA ARG A 9 34.15 -10.03 13.26
C ARG A 9 32.64 -9.85 13.47
N ASP A 10 32.22 -9.37 14.64
CA ASP A 10 30.81 -9.11 14.93
C ASP A 10 30.28 -7.83 14.23
N ARG A 11 31.17 -6.86 13.93
CA ARG A 11 30.77 -5.65 13.19
C ARG A 11 30.48 -5.92 11.72
N ASP A 12 31.08 -6.94 11.13
CA ASP A 12 30.78 -7.37 9.76
C ASP A 12 29.47 -8.18 9.66
N GLN A 13 28.92 -8.60 10.81
CA GLN A 13 27.67 -9.37 10.89
C GLN A 13 26.44 -8.49 11.19
N VAL A 14 26.66 -7.28 11.70
CA VAL A 14 25.65 -6.21 11.71
C VAL A 14 25.63 -5.61 10.30
N GLY A 15 24.88 -6.24 9.40
CA GLY A 15 24.76 -5.79 8.02
C GLY A 15 24.54 -4.28 7.94
N ASP A 16 25.24 -3.62 7.01
CA ASP A 16 25.30 -2.15 6.88
C ASP A 16 23.95 -1.50 7.21
N PRO A 17 23.83 -0.79 8.35
CA PRO A 17 22.57 -0.24 8.82
C PRO A 17 22.00 0.79 7.85
N VAL A 18 22.86 1.48 7.09
CA VAL A 18 22.42 2.39 6.02
C VAL A 18 21.81 1.60 4.88
N ALA A 19 22.43 0.49 4.47
CA ALA A 19 21.84 -0.40 3.47
C ALA A 19 20.52 -1.03 3.95
N ALA A 20 20.40 -1.38 5.24
CA ALA A 20 19.16 -1.88 5.81
C ALA A 20 18.03 -0.84 5.75
N ILE A 21 18.30 0.41 6.13
CA ILE A 21 17.35 1.53 6.03
C ILE A 21 16.94 1.77 4.57
N ARG A 22 17.89 1.79 3.63
CA ARG A 22 17.60 1.97 2.19
C ARG A 22 16.70 0.86 1.64
N ARG A 23 16.94 -0.40 2.03
CA ARG A 23 16.09 -1.53 1.64
C ARG A 23 14.68 -1.40 2.22
N ALA A 24 14.57 -1.04 3.49
CA ALA A 24 13.26 -0.83 4.13
C ALA A 24 12.46 0.28 3.44
N ASP A 25 13.11 1.40 3.12
CA ASP A 25 12.50 2.50 2.37
C ASP A 25 12.06 2.08 0.95
N ALA A 26 12.89 1.32 0.24
CA ALA A 26 12.53 0.80 -1.08
C ALA A 26 11.31 -0.14 -1.02
N VAL A 27 11.26 -1.03 -0.02
CA VAL A 27 10.11 -1.92 0.20
C VAL A 27 8.85 -1.13 0.55
N GLN A 28 8.97 -0.11 1.40
CA GLN A 28 7.85 0.76 1.76
C GLN A 28 7.31 1.52 0.55
N ARG A 29 8.19 2.08 -0.29
CA ARG A 29 7.78 2.75 -1.53
C ARG A 29 7.08 1.80 -2.49
N HIS A 30 7.64 0.61 -2.69
CA HIS A 30 7.03 -0.39 -3.55
C HIS A 30 5.66 -0.83 -3.02
N ALA A 31 5.53 -1.09 -1.72
CA ALA A 31 4.24 -1.43 -1.11
C ALA A 31 3.21 -0.30 -1.27
N ALA A 32 3.63 0.95 -1.10
CA ALA A 32 2.77 2.11 -1.30
C ALA A 32 2.29 2.24 -2.75
N GLU A 33 3.16 1.97 -3.73
CA GLU A 33 2.81 1.94 -5.15
C GLU A 33 1.76 0.85 -5.45
N GLN A 34 1.96 -0.37 -4.93
CA GLN A 34 1.00 -1.47 -5.11
C GLN A 34 -0.36 -1.16 -4.48
N VAL A 35 -0.37 -0.57 -3.28
CA VAL A 35 -1.61 -0.13 -2.62
C VAL A 35 -2.30 0.97 -3.44
N ALA A 36 -1.54 1.92 -3.98
CA ALA A 36 -2.09 2.98 -4.83
C ALA A 36 -2.71 2.43 -6.12
N ALA A 37 -2.06 1.45 -6.77
CA ALA A 37 -2.57 0.77 -7.96
C ALA A 37 -3.88 0.01 -7.66
N ALA A 38 -3.89 -0.82 -6.62
CA ALA A 38 -5.08 -1.57 -6.20
C ALA A 38 -6.26 -0.64 -5.85
N ARG A 39 -5.96 0.50 -5.20
CA ARG A 39 -6.97 1.53 -4.88
C ARG A 39 -7.53 2.19 -6.15
N ALA A 40 -6.70 2.36 -7.18
CA ALA A 40 -7.16 2.88 -8.47
C ALA A 40 -8.13 1.94 -9.18
N GLU A 41 -7.81 0.65 -9.20
CA GLU A 41 -8.70 -0.37 -9.76
C GLU A 41 -10.03 -0.42 -8.99
N SER A 42 -9.96 -0.39 -7.66
CA SER A 42 -11.15 -0.32 -6.79
C SER A 42 -12.04 0.89 -7.10
N ALA A 43 -11.44 2.07 -7.32
CA ALA A 43 -12.16 3.29 -7.67
C ALA A 43 -12.85 3.20 -9.06
N ILE A 44 -12.25 2.46 -10.01
CA ILE A 44 -12.86 2.19 -11.32
C ILE A 44 -14.04 1.22 -11.16
N ALA A 45 -13.85 0.13 -10.42
CA ALA A 45 -14.88 -0.87 -10.17
C ALA A 45 -16.12 -0.26 -9.48
N VAL A 46 -15.93 0.54 -8.43
CA VAL A 46 -17.03 1.25 -7.74
C VAL A 46 -17.80 2.12 -8.74
N ARG A 47 -17.11 2.85 -9.63
CA ARG A 47 -17.79 3.67 -10.65
C ARG A 47 -18.61 2.81 -11.62
N GLN A 48 -18.06 1.69 -12.09
CA GLN A 48 -18.78 0.80 -13.01
C GLN A 48 -20.05 0.24 -12.35
N LEU A 49 -19.95 -0.24 -11.11
CA LEU A 49 -21.11 -0.71 -10.34
C LEU A 49 -22.16 0.38 -10.15
N ARG A 50 -21.73 1.62 -9.88
CA ARG A 50 -22.63 2.79 -9.81
C ARG A 50 -23.35 3.06 -11.12
N ARG A 51 -22.69 2.88 -12.28
CA ARG A 51 -23.33 3.01 -13.60
C ARG A 51 -24.32 1.90 -13.90
N LEU A 52 -24.13 0.72 -13.30
CA LEU A 52 -25.07 -0.41 -13.36
C LEU A 52 -26.23 -0.28 -12.37
N GLY A 53 -26.35 0.86 -11.66
CA GLY A 53 -27.47 1.15 -10.76
C GLY A 53 -27.27 0.71 -9.32
N TRP A 54 -26.11 0.13 -8.96
CA TRP A 54 -25.87 -0.31 -7.59
C TRP A 54 -25.80 0.87 -6.62
N THR A 55 -26.38 0.72 -5.42
CA THR A 55 -26.24 1.72 -4.36
C THR A 55 -24.88 1.59 -3.67
N PHE A 56 -24.45 2.62 -2.93
CA PHE A 56 -23.24 2.48 -2.09
C PHE A 56 -23.40 1.41 -1.02
N GLN A 57 -24.63 1.18 -0.55
CA GLN A 57 -24.93 0.12 0.42
C GLN A 57 -24.75 -1.27 -0.19
N ASP A 58 -25.22 -1.49 -1.42
CA ASP A 58 -25.07 -2.79 -2.10
C ASP A 58 -23.60 -3.13 -2.33
N ILE A 59 -22.81 -2.14 -2.77
CA ILE A 59 -21.38 -2.30 -2.99
C ILE A 59 -20.66 -2.57 -1.67
N ALA A 60 -21.00 -1.83 -0.61
CA ALA A 60 -20.45 -2.02 0.74
C ALA A 60 -20.70 -3.46 1.24
N LEU A 61 -21.94 -3.94 1.14
CA LEU A 61 -22.30 -5.31 1.52
C LEU A 61 -21.56 -6.37 0.71
N ALA A 62 -21.41 -6.18 -0.60
CA ALA A 62 -20.76 -7.14 -1.48
C ALA A 62 -19.22 -7.18 -1.31
N THR A 63 -18.61 -6.07 -0.88
CA THR A 63 -17.14 -5.93 -0.81
C THR A 63 -16.59 -5.98 0.61
N GLY A 64 -17.46 -5.93 1.63
CA GLY A 64 -17.05 -5.81 3.03
C GLY A 64 -16.53 -4.41 3.41
N LEU A 65 -16.61 -3.44 2.49
CA LEU A 65 -16.25 -2.05 2.76
C LEU A 65 -17.40 -1.33 3.49
N THR A 66 -17.09 -0.24 4.17
CA THR A 66 -18.10 0.66 4.68
C THR A 66 -18.68 1.54 3.55
N PRO A 67 -19.94 2.01 3.65
CA PRO A 67 -20.51 2.93 2.66
C PRO A 67 -19.68 4.22 2.49
N ARG A 68 -18.99 4.65 3.55
CA ARG A 68 -18.09 5.81 3.52
C ARG A 68 -16.88 5.54 2.61
N GLU A 69 -16.22 4.39 2.77
CA GLU A 69 -15.07 4.00 1.95
C GLU A 69 -15.45 3.84 0.47
N VAL A 70 -16.61 3.25 0.18
CA VAL A 70 -17.16 3.19 -1.17
C VAL A 70 -17.37 4.59 -1.75
N GLY A 71 -17.92 5.52 -0.94
CA GLY A 71 -18.10 6.92 -1.34
C GLY A 71 -16.78 7.65 -1.59
N ASP A 72 -15.75 7.37 -0.80
CA ASP A 72 -14.40 7.93 -0.98
C ASP A 72 -13.77 7.44 -2.29
N LEU A 73 -13.86 6.14 -2.58
CA LEU A 73 -13.41 5.54 -3.85
C LEU A 73 -14.13 6.15 -5.06
N ALA A 74 -15.45 6.35 -4.96
CA ALA A 74 -16.22 6.99 -6.03
C ALA A 74 -15.75 8.44 -6.30
N ARG A 75 -15.45 9.21 -5.25
CA ARG A 75 -14.93 10.58 -5.38
C ARG A 75 -13.51 10.60 -5.93
N GLU A 76 -12.64 9.70 -5.48
CA GLU A 76 -11.27 9.57 -5.96
C GLU A 76 -11.21 9.25 -7.45
N SER A 77 -12.08 8.34 -7.90
CA SER A 77 -12.26 8.06 -9.33
C SER A 77 -12.49 9.35 -10.12
N ARG A 78 -13.37 10.24 -9.64
CA ARG A 78 -13.72 11.49 -10.33
C ARG A 78 -12.55 12.46 -10.44
N ARG A 79 -11.70 12.55 -9.41
CA ARG A 79 -10.53 13.44 -9.39
C ARG A 79 -9.44 13.01 -10.37
N ARG A 80 -9.31 11.72 -10.69
CA ARG A 80 -8.28 11.22 -11.62
C ARG A 80 -8.59 11.45 -13.10
N LEU A 81 -9.82 11.84 -13.45
CA LEU A 81 -10.24 12.10 -14.84
C LEU A 81 -10.57 13.58 -15.11
N ALA A 82 -10.37 14.44 -14.11
CA ALA A 82 -10.47 15.89 -14.22
C ALA A 82 -9.07 16.46 -14.39
#